data_AF-A0AAW7NFL0-F1
#
_entry.id   AF-A0AAW7NFL0-F1
#
_cell.length_a   1.000
_cell.length_b   1.000
_cell.length_c   1.000
_cell.angle_alpha   90.00
_cell.angle_beta   90.00
_cell.angle_gamma   90.00
#
_symmetry.space_group_name_H-M   'P 1'
#
loop_
_entity.id
_entity.type
_entity.pdbx_description
1 polymer ?
#
loop_
_entity_poly.entity_id
_entity_poly.type
_entity_poly.pdbx_seq_one_letter_code
_entity_poly.pdbx_strand_id
1 'polypeptide(L)'
;MKFIDFFAGVGMMRMGLEQAGHECVGFVEWDKQARKTYMYIHNSESEWNESDIRNAKGNTIPKADIWTAGFPCTDISIAGKQRGLNGERSGLFKEVIRLTKEVPEDRKPSYLVFENVKNTLSINNGWDMYTILSQMDENGYDAEWDVITSTEVGIAQKRERVFIVGHLRGRNTARIFV
;
A
#
# COMPACT_ATOMS: atom_id res chain seq x y z
N MET A 1 -16.07 2.66 -3.92
CA MET A 1 -15.29 2.89 -2.68
C MET A 1 -14.34 4.04 -2.91
N LYS A 2 -14.05 4.81 -1.87
CA LYS A 2 -13.01 5.86 -1.90
C LYS A 2 -11.69 5.27 -1.45
N PHE A 3 -10.58 5.71 -2.05
CA PHE A 3 -9.25 5.20 -1.68
C PHE A 3 -8.18 6.29 -1.55
N ILE A 4 -7.13 5.96 -0.78
CA ILE A 4 -5.89 6.73 -0.67
C ILE A 4 -4.75 5.93 -1.29
N ASP A 5 -3.95 6.57 -2.13
CA ASP A 5 -2.82 5.96 -2.85
C ASP A 5 -1.47 6.40 -2.25
N PHE A 6 -0.94 5.63 -1.30
CA PHE A 6 0.38 5.89 -0.71
C PHE A 6 1.51 5.30 -1.55
N PHE A 7 2.66 5.99 -1.57
CA PHE A 7 3.80 5.62 -2.43
C PHE A 7 3.39 5.53 -3.89
N ALA A 8 2.66 6.56 -4.33
CA ALA A 8 1.81 6.53 -5.50
C ALA A 8 2.59 6.37 -6.82
N GLY A 9 3.87 6.80 -6.84
CA GLY A 9 4.69 6.84 -8.04
C GLY A 9 4.01 7.68 -9.12
N VAL A 10 3.72 7.04 -10.26
CA VAL A 10 2.94 7.65 -11.36
C VAL A 10 1.46 7.21 -11.38
N GLY A 11 1.02 6.44 -10.36
CA GLY A 11 -0.38 6.07 -10.14
C GLY A 11 -0.83 4.79 -10.82
N MET A 12 0.04 3.78 -10.90
CA MET A 12 -0.33 2.48 -11.46
C MET A 12 -1.42 1.78 -10.64
N MET A 13 -1.36 1.86 -9.30
CA MET A 13 -2.39 1.31 -8.41
C MET A 13 -3.72 2.05 -8.57
N ARG A 14 -3.67 3.40 -8.58
CA ARG A 14 -4.82 4.25 -8.87
C ARG A 14 -5.52 3.86 -10.16
N MET A 15 -4.79 3.71 -11.27
CA MET A 15 -5.39 3.34 -12.56
C MET A 15 -6.18 2.03 -12.47
N GLY A 16 -5.64 1.01 -11.80
CA GLY A 16 -6.35 -0.26 -11.61
C GLY A 16 -7.63 -0.11 -10.78
N LEU A 17 -7.58 0.66 -9.69
CA LEU A 17 -8.75 0.89 -8.83
C LEU A 17 -9.82 1.76 -9.49
N GLU A 18 -9.42 2.79 -10.24
CA GLU A 18 -10.35 3.63 -11.00
C GLU A 18 -11.03 2.83 -12.12
N GLN A 19 -10.30 1.95 -12.82
CA GLN A 19 -10.89 1.02 -13.79
C GLN A 19 -11.89 0.04 -13.15
N ALA A 20 -11.69 -0.31 -11.89
CA ALA A 20 -12.64 -1.09 -11.09
C ALA A 20 -13.81 -0.26 -10.52
N GLY A 21 -13.92 1.03 -10.85
CA GLY A 21 -15.00 1.92 -10.42
C GLY A 21 -14.82 2.50 -9.02
N HIS A 22 -13.58 2.63 -8.54
CA HIS A 22 -13.26 3.29 -7.27
C HIS A 22 -12.76 4.73 -7.49
N GLU A 23 -12.84 5.56 -6.45
CA GLU A 23 -12.52 6.99 -6.51
C GLU A 23 -11.29 7.30 -5.66
N CYS A 24 -10.24 7.85 -6.27
CA CYS A 24 -9.07 8.34 -5.54
C CYS A 24 -9.43 9.66 -4.84
N VAL A 25 -9.22 9.74 -3.53
CA VAL A 25 -9.46 10.98 -2.76
C VAL A 25 -8.21 11.56 -2.12
N GLY A 26 -7.06 10.91 -2.34
CA GLY A 26 -5.78 11.49 -2.00
C GLY A 26 -4.61 10.55 -2.24
N PHE A 27 -3.40 11.10 -2.23
CA PHE A 27 -2.18 10.35 -2.56
C PHE A 27 -0.95 10.88 -1.83
N VAL A 28 0.10 10.07 -1.73
CA VAL A 28 1.41 10.50 -1.20
C VAL A 28 2.53 10.04 -2.11
N GLU A 29 3.37 10.99 -2.54
CA GLU A 29 4.54 10.70 -3.39
C GLU A 29 5.69 11.68 -3.12
N TRP A 30 6.86 11.12 -2.79
CA TRP A 30 8.06 11.85 -2.41
C TRP A 30 8.85 12.36 -3.60
N ASP A 31 8.97 11.57 -4.67
CA ASP A 31 9.72 11.96 -5.84
C ASP A 31 8.98 13.08 -6.57
N LYS A 32 9.64 14.25 -6.63
CA LYS A 32 9.07 15.46 -7.21
C LYS A 32 8.65 15.27 -8.67
N GLN A 33 9.33 14.43 -9.45
CA GLN A 33 9.02 14.22 -10.86
C GLN A 33 7.87 13.22 -11.03
N ALA A 34 7.88 12.13 -10.27
CA ALA A 34 6.77 11.19 -10.22
C ALA A 34 5.49 11.91 -9.78
N ARG A 35 5.56 12.73 -8.72
CA ARG A 35 4.43 13.53 -8.23
C ARG A 35 3.88 14.49 -9.29
N LYS A 36 4.74 15.22 -10.01
CA LYS A 36 4.30 16.10 -11.11
C LYS A 36 3.59 15.31 -12.22
N THR A 37 4.16 14.16 -12.57
CA THR A 37 3.61 13.26 -13.60
C THR A 37 2.25 12.71 -13.17
N TYR A 38 2.14 12.26 -11.92
CA TYR A 38 0.91 11.79 -11.29
C TYR A 38 -0.18 12.85 -11.37
N MET A 39 0.10 14.07 -10.91
CA MET A 39 -0.87 15.17 -10.90
C MET A 39 -1.34 15.54 -12.31
N TYR A 40 -0.43 15.49 -13.29
CA TYR A 40 -0.77 15.75 -14.69
C TYR A 40 -1.65 14.67 -15.30
N ILE A 41 -1.30 13.38 -15.13
CA ILE A 41 -2.03 12.25 -15.72
C ILE A 41 -3.43 12.12 -15.10
N HIS A 42 -3.53 12.34 -13.79
CA HIS A 42 -4.76 12.09 -13.02
C HIS A 42 -5.58 13.34 -12.70
N ASN A 43 -5.14 14.52 -13.13
CA ASN A 43 -5.78 15.81 -12.82
C ASN A 43 -6.04 16.00 -11.31
N SER A 44 -5.10 15.57 -10.47
CA SER A 44 -5.29 15.41 -9.02
C SER A 44 -4.92 16.65 -8.18
N GLU A 45 -4.86 17.84 -8.78
CA GLU A 45 -4.46 19.08 -8.08
C GLU A 45 -5.37 19.44 -6.90
N SER A 46 -6.64 19.04 -6.97
CA SER A 46 -7.65 19.30 -5.94
C SER A 46 -7.74 18.22 -4.86
N GLU A 47 -7.05 17.09 -5.04
CA GLU A 47 -7.08 15.97 -4.10
C GLU A 47 -6.14 16.22 -2.92
N TRP A 48 -6.47 15.65 -1.76
CA TRP A 48 -5.58 15.67 -0.61
C TRP A 48 -4.25 15.00 -0.97
N ASN A 49 -3.13 15.60 -0.60
CA ASN A 49 -1.84 14.97 -0.83
C ASN A 49 -0.77 15.43 0.15
N GLU A 50 0.25 14.60 0.29
CA GLU A 50 1.50 14.92 0.99
C GLU A 50 2.69 14.51 0.12
N SER A 51 3.85 15.14 0.34
CA SER A 51 5.09 14.73 -0.32
C SER A 51 5.79 13.60 0.44
N ASP A 52 5.82 13.65 1.76
CA ASP A 52 6.43 12.60 2.58
C ASP A 52 5.37 11.97 3.49
N ILE A 53 5.27 10.64 3.45
CA ILE A 53 4.36 9.88 4.32
C ILE A 53 4.63 10.14 5.80
N ARG A 54 5.87 10.49 6.17
CA ARG A 54 6.27 10.86 7.54
C ARG A 54 5.63 12.17 8.00
N ASN A 55 5.24 13.05 7.08
CA ASN A 55 4.57 14.31 7.39
C ASN A 55 3.04 14.16 7.48
N ALA A 56 2.49 13.10 6.88
CA ALA A 56 1.06 12.81 6.94
C ALA A 56 0.63 12.53 8.39
N LYS A 57 -0.58 12.97 8.73
CA LYS A 57 -1.20 12.80 10.05
C LYS A 57 -2.55 12.12 9.87
N GLY A 58 -2.86 11.10 10.68
CA GLY A 58 -4.08 10.31 10.50
C GLY A 58 -5.37 11.16 10.52
N ASN A 59 -5.38 12.25 11.27
CA ASN A 59 -6.55 13.13 11.37
C ASN A 59 -6.78 14.04 10.14
N THR A 60 -5.76 14.28 9.30
CA THR A 60 -5.87 15.10 8.09
C THR A 60 -6.24 14.28 6.85
N ILE A 61 -6.01 12.96 6.87
CA ILE A 61 -6.32 12.07 5.74
C ILE A 61 -7.84 11.99 5.53
N PRO A 62 -8.35 12.24 4.31
CA PRO A 62 -9.77 12.10 4.00
C PRO A 62 -10.30 10.71 4.33
N LYS A 63 -11.57 10.61 4.70
CA LYS A 63 -12.21 9.30 4.91
C LYS A 63 -12.18 8.50 3.60
N ALA A 64 -11.66 7.29 3.67
CA ALA A 64 -11.56 6.36 2.55
C ALA A 64 -11.80 4.93 3.04
N ASP A 65 -12.33 4.09 2.16
CA ASP A 65 -12.63 2.68 2.44
C ASP A 65 -11.39 1.80 2.23
N ILE A 66 -10.47 2.22 1.37
CA ILE A 66 -9.27 1.47 0.97
C ILE A 66 -8.04 2.37 1.13
N TRP A 67 -7.00 1.90 1.80
CA TRP A 67 -5.66 2.50 1.71
C TRP A 67 -4.74 1.56 0.96
N THR A 68 -4.10 2.05 -0.11
CA THR A 68 -3.14 1.27 -0.89
C THR A 68 -1.73 1.77 -0.69
N ALA A 69 -0.76 0.85 -0.72
CA ALA A 69 0.65 1.19 -0.56
C ALA A 69 1.58 0.19 -1.28
N GLY A 70 2.18 0.64 -2.38
CA GLY A 70 3.34 -0.02 -3.02
C GLY A 70 4.64 0.46 -2.37
N PHE A 71 4.85 0.10 -1.10
CA PHE A 71 5.93 0.68 -0.30
C PHE A 71 7.33 0.25 -0.81
N PRO A 72 8.38 1.06 -0.60
CA PRO A 72 9.68 0.82 -1.22
C PRO A 72 10.24 -0.57 -0.94
N CYS A 73 10.61 -1.29 -2.00
CA CYS A 73 11.14 -2.66 -1.92
C CYS A 73 12.67 -2.73 -1.88
N THR A 74 13.38 -1.60 -1.86
CA THR A 74 14.84 -1.55 -2.08
C THR A 74 15.65 -2.33 -1.03
N ASP A 75 15.18 -2.37 0.21
CA ASP A 75 15.84 -3.14 1.27
C ASP A 75 15.35 -4.59 1.33
N ILE A 76 14.25 -4.93 0.64
CA ILE A 76 13.66 -6.27 0.56
C ILE A 76 14.12 -7.04 -0.69
N SER A 77 14.39 -6.33 -1.78
CA SER A 77 14.74 -6.92 -3.07
C SER A 77 16.01 -7.76 -2.99
N ILE A 78 16.04 -8.87 -3.74
CA ILE A 78 17.23 -9.72 -3.92
C ILE A 78 18.40 -8.92 -4.51
N ALA A 79 18.10 -7.93 -5.34
CA ALA A 79 19.11 -7.03 -5.91
C ALA A 79 19.60 -5.93 -4.95
N GLY A 80 19.03 -5.86 -3.73
CA GLY A 80 19.32 -4.84 -2.72
C GLY A 80 20.23 -5.31 -1.59
N LYS A 81 20.31 -4.52 -0.51
CA LYS A 81 21.11 -4.83 0.69
C LYS A 81 20.46 -5.84 1.63
N GLN A 82 19.24 -6.30 1.31
CA GLN A 82 18.47 -7.31 2.04
C GLN A 82 18.34 -7.03 3.55
N ARG A 83 18.20 -5.76 3.94
CA ARG A 83 17.96 -5.36 5.33
C ARG A 83 16.48 -5.48 5.74
N GLY A 84 15.59 -5.70 4.78
CA GLY A 84 14.17 -5.85 5.04
C GLY A 84 13.51 -4.60 5.62
N LEU A 85 12.52 -4.79 6.47
CA LEU A 85 11.78 -3.72 7.19
C LEU A 85 12.61 -2.96 8.23
N ASN A 86 13.84 -3.41 8.50
CA ASN A 86 14.81 -2.66 9.30
C ASN A 86 15.60 -1.65 8.45
N GLY A 87 15.43 -1.67 7.13
CA GLY A 87 15.97 -0.65 6.23
C GLY A 87 15.16 0.65 6.27
N GLU A 88 15.83 1.78 6.01
CA GLU A 88 15.22 3.11 6.05
C GLU A 88 14.08 3.27 5.03
N ARG A 89 14.15 2.60 3.88
CA ARG A 89 13.15 2.76 2.81
C ARG A 89 12.02 1.75 2.97
N SER A 90 12.34 0.47 3.10
CA SER A 90 11.30 -0.57 3.27
C SER A 90 10.59 -0.48 4.62
N GLY A 91 11.23 0.12 5.64
CA GLY A 91 10.60 0.42 6.92
C GLY A 91 9.45 1.43 6.84
N LEU A 92 9.27 2.16 5.73
CA LEU A 92 8.18 3.13 5.56
C LEU A 92 6.78 2.49 5.55
N PHE A 93 6.68 1.15 5.43
CA PHE A 93 5.45 0.41 5.76
C PHE A 93 4.90 0.79 7.15
N LYS A 94 5.79 0.99 8.14
CA LYS A 94 5.43 1.35 9.51
C LYS A 94 4.72 2.71 9.60
N GLU A 95 4.97 3.61 8.65
CA GLU A 95 4.27 4.90 8.57
C GLU A 95 2.81 4.73 8.19
N VAL A 96 2.48 3.81 7.27
CA VAL A 96 1.08 3.51 6.95
C VAL A 96 0.38 2.91 8.17
N ILE A 97 1.03 2.00 8.88
CA ILE A 97 0.51 1.44 10.13
C ILE A 97 0.34 2.52 11.21
N ARG A 98 1.31 3.44 11.38
CA ARG A 98 1.17 4.60 12.28
C ARG A 98 -0.08 5.40 11.94
N LEU A 99 -0.31 5.71 10.67
CA LEU A 99 -1.48 6.46 10.22
C LEU A 99 -2.80 5.73 10.55
N THR A 100 -2.83 4.39 10.46
CA THR A 100 -4.02 3.62 10.88
C THR A 100 -4.29 3.68 12.37
N LYS A 101 -3.27 3.91 13.21
CA LYS A 101 -3.43 4.13 14.67
C LYS A 101 -3.90 5.55 15.00
N GLU A 102 -3.53 6.52 14.17
CA GLU A 102 -3.86 7.93 14.38
C GLU A 102 -5.25 8.31 13.88
N VAL A 103 -5.77 7.61 12.86
CA VAL A 103 -7.11 7.90 12.32
C VAL A 103 -8.18 7.45 13.32
N PRO A 104 -9.28 8.22 13.50
CA PRO A 104 -10.40 7.78 14.35
C PRO A 104 -10.97 6.43 13.92
N GLU A 105 -11.43 5.63 14.88
CA GLU A 105 -11.89 4.25 14.66
C GLU A 105 -13.02 4.14 13.63
N ASP A 106 -13.94 5.11 13.62
CA ASP A 106 -15.07 5.19 12.67
C ASP A 106 -14.65 5.58 11.24
N ARG A 107 -13.40 6.05 11.07
CA ARG A 107 -12.77 6.49 9.83
C ARG A 107 -11.64 5.57 9.35
N LYS A 108 -11.28 4.54 10.11
CA LYS A 108 -10.31 3.52 9.64
C LYS A 108 -10.77 2.90 8.32
N PRO A 109 -9.86 2.66 7.37
CA PRO A 109 -10.22 2.01 6.11
C PRO A 109 -10.70 0.59 6.38
N SER A 110 -11.64 0.11 5.56
CA SER A 110 -12.08 -1.29 5.65
C SER A 110 -11.02 -2.23 5.08
N TYR A 111 -10.25 -1.74 4.09
CA TYR A 111 -9.21 -2.49 3.41
C TYR A 111 -7.85 -1.78 3.48
N LEU A 112 -6.81 -2.54 3.79
CA LEU A 112 -5.43 -2.18 3.49
C LEU A 112 -4.94 -3.04 2.34
N VAL A 113 -4.31 -2.45 1.32
CA VAL A 113 -3.75 -3.20 0.18
C VAL A 113 -2.29 -2.85 0.03
N PHE A 114 -1.42 -3.79 0.35
CA PHE A 114 0.03 -3.64 0.21
C PHE A 114 0.53 -4.44 -1.00
N GLU A 115 1.41 -3.83 -1.79
CA GLU A 115 2.15 -4.51 -2.85
C GLU A 115 3.64 -4.51 -2.53
N ASN A 116 4.31 -5.62 -2.80
CA ASN A 116 5.77 -5.67 -2.77
C ASN A 116 6.33 -6.82 -3.63
N VAL A 117 7.66 -6.95 -3.68
CA VAL A 117 8.34 -8.05 -4.38
C VAL A 117 8.08 -9.39 -3.69
N LYS A 118 8.06 -10.48 -4.47
CA LYS A 118 7.88 -11.86 -3.96
C LYS A 118 8.83 -12.21 -2.79
N ASN A 119 10.04 -11.65 -2.79
CA ASN A 119 11.04 -11.92 -1.75
C ASN A 119 10.61 -11.45 -0.34
N THR A 120 9.58 -10.59 -0.20
CA THR A 120 9.00 -10.25 1.10
C THR A 120 8.58 -11.48 1.91
N LEU A 121 8.13 -12.54 1.23
CA LEU A 121 7.68 -13.78 1.87
C LEU A 121 8.84 -14.57 2.51
N SER A 122 10.06 -14.41 2.04
CA SER A 122 11.21 -15.25 2.41
C SER A 122 12.39 -14.48 3.01
N ILE A 123 12.46 -13.17 2.83
CA ILE A 123 13.54 -12.35 3.36
C ILE A 123 13.62 -12.47 4.89
N ASN A 124 14.83 -12.42 5.43
CA ASN A 124 15.08 -12.56 6.87
C ASN A 124 14.41 -13.83 7.44
N ASN A 125 14.44 -14.95 6.69
CA ASN A 125 13.78 -16.20 7.06
C ASN A 125 12.26 -16.05 7.33
N GLY A 126 11.59 -15.14 6.62
CA GLY A 126 10.16 -14.86 6.77
C GLY A 126 9.80 -13.89 7.90
N TRP A 127 10.78 -13.39 8.67
CA TRP A 127 10.52 -12.47 9.79
C TRP A 127 9.90 -11.14 9.35
N ASP A 128 10.18 -10.67 8.13
CA ASP A 128 9.56 -9.46 7.60
C ASP A 128 8.07 -9.66 7.31
N MET A 129 7.70 -10.79 6.68
CA MET A 129 6.30 -11.14 6.46
C MET A 129 5.57 -11.31 7.80
N TYR A 130 6.19 -12.01 8.76
CA TYR A 130 5.66 -12.11 10.12
C TYR A 130 5.43 -10.72 10.75
N THR A 131 6.38 -9.79 10.56
CA THR A 131 6.26 -8.43 11.11
C THR A 131 5.12 -7.64 10.46
N ILE A 132 4.91 -7.78 9.14
CA ILE A 132 3.78 -7.16 8.43
C ILE A 132 2.46 -7.70 9.00
N LEU A 133 2.31 -9.03 9.05
CA LEU A 133 1.10 -9.69 9.53
C LEU A 133 0.82 -9.33 11.00
N SER A 134 1.84 -9.36 11.86
CA SER A 134 1.71 -9.02 13.28
C SER A 134 1.27 -7.56 13.46
N GLN A 135 1.85 -6.63 12.70
CA GLN A 135 1.42 -5.24 12.77
C GLN A 135 0.00 -5.05 12.24
N MET A 136 -0.41 -5.76 11.20
CA MET A 136 -1.80 -5.69 10.73
C MET A 136 -2.77 -6.21 11.79
N ASP A 137 -2.46 -7.35 12.41
CA ASP A 137 -3.25 -7.96 13.47
C ASP A 137 -3.38 -7.05 14.71
N GLU A 138 -2.27 -6.47 15.17
CA GLU A 138 -2.27 -5.50 16.28
C GLU A 138 -3.13 -4.26 15.99
N ASN A 139 -3.36 -3.93 14.72
CA ASN A 139 -4.17 -2.80 14.29
C ASN A 139 -5.62 -3.18 13.95
N GLY A 140 -5.99 -4.44 14.16
CA GLY A 140 -7.34 -4.94 13.95
C GLY A 140 -7.63 -5.42 12.54
N TYR A 141 -6.62 -5.71 11.73
CA TYR A 141 -6.80 -6.21 10.37
C TYR A 141 -6.45 -7.69 10.26
N ASP A 142 -7.39 -8.50 9.78
CA ASP A 142 -7.13 -9.88 9.39
C ASP A 142 -6.57 -9.88 7.96
N ALA A 143 -5.46 -10.57 7.73
CA ALA A 143 -4.73 -10.49 6.47
C ALA A 143 -4.87 -11.75 5.61
N GLU A 144 -5.03 -11.56 4.31
CA GLU A 144 -4.84 -12.58 3.28
C GLU A 144 -3.79 -12.08 2.26
N TRP A 145 -3.10 -13.00 1.58
CA TRP A 145 -2.09 -12.62 0.59
C TRP A 145 -1.97 -13.66 -0.51
N ASP A 146 -1.53 -13.22 -1.68
CA ASP A 146 -1.16 -14.10 -2.79
C ASP A 146 -0.04 -13.48 -3.62
N VAL A 147 0.64 -14.32 -4.41
CA VAL A 147 1.65 -13.90 -5.39
C VAL A 147 1.02 -13.92 -6.77
N ILE A 148 0.84 -12.75 -7.37
CA ILE A 148 0.31 -12.61 -8.73
C ILE A 148 1.49 -12.36 -9.67
N THR A 149 1.55 -13.10 -10.78
CA THR A 149 2.46 -12.78 -11.89
C THR A 149 1.73 -12.01 -13.00
N SER A 150 2.40 -11.02 -13.58
CA SER A 150 1.85 -10.24 -14.70
C SER A 150 1.44 -11.11 -15.90
N THR A 151 2.02 -12.31 -16.06
CA THR A 151 1.61 -13.28 -17.09
C THR A 151 0.22 -13.89 -16.86
N GLU A 152 -0.20 -14.07 -15.60
CA GLU A 152 -1.55 -14.58 -15.26
C GLU A 152 -2.65 -13.57 -15.63
N VAL A 153 -2.28 -12.29 -15.68
CA VAL A 153 -3.19 -11.19 -16.05
C VAL A 153 -2.96 -10.70 -17.49
N GLY A 154 -2.34 -11.52 -18.32
CA GLY A 154 -2.24 -11.29 -19.77
C GLY A 154 -1.11 -10.36 -20.23
N ILE A 155 -0.17 -10.00 -19.36
CA ILE A 155 0.98 -9.16 -19.71
C ILE A 155 2.21 -10.03 -19.99
N ALA A 156 2.81 -9.86 -21.17
CA ALA A 156 4.02 -10.58 -21.61
C ALA A 156 5.31 -10.06 -20.94
N GLN A 157 5.29 -9.97 -19.61
CA GLN A 157 6.43 -9.63 -18.76
C GLN A 157 6.48 -10.63 -17.62
N LYS A 158 7.66 -11.09 -17.19
CA LYS A 158 7.81 -11.86 -15.97
C LYS A 158 7.97 -10.90 -14.78
N ARG A 159 6.88 -10.66 -14.06
CA ARG A 159 6.87 -9.82 -12.86
C ARG A 159 5.97 -10.44 -11.80
N GLU A 160 6.59 -11.05 -10.80
CA GLU A 160 5.91 -11.64 -9.65
C GLU A 160 5.86 -10.61 -8.50
N ARG A 161 4.68 -10.40 -7.93
CA ARG A 161 4.46 -9.49 -6.80
C ARG A 161 3.56 -10.13 -5.77
N VAL A 162 3.90 -9.93 -4.51
CA VAL A 162 3.00 -10.29 -3.41
C VAL A 162 2.04 -9.13 -3.19
N PHE A 163 0.76 -9.47 -3.09
CA PHE A 163 -0.29 -8.56 -2.66
C PHE A 163 -0.79 -9.05 -1.30
N ILE A 164 -0.85 -8.15 -0.32
CA ILE A 164 -1.33 -8.43 1.04
C ILE A 164 -2.54 -7.54 1.27
N VAL A 165 -3.69 -8.16 1.53
CA VAL A 165 -4.95 -7.47 1.79
C VAL A 165 -5.33 -7.65 3.26
N GLY A 166 -5.49 -6.54 3.96
CA GLY A 166 -6.00 -6.49 5.33
C GLY A 166 -7.47 -6.13 5.38
N HIS A 167 -8.23 -6.84 6.20
CA HIS A 167 -9.66 -6.66 6.43
C HIS A 167 -9.89 -6.17 7.85
N LEU A 168 -10.45 -4.96 8.01
CA LEU A 168 -10.72 -4.43 9.35
C LEU A 168 -11.77 -5.29 10.07
N ARG A 169 -11.42 -5.86 11.22
CA ARG A 169 -12.33 -6.69 12.03
C ARG A 169 -13.60 -5.91 12.38
N GLY A 170 -14.73 -6.61 12.32
CA GLY A 170 -16.05 -6.03 12.57
C GLY A 170 -16.63 -5.20 11.40
N ARG A 171 -15.90 -5.06 10.27
CA ARG A 171 -16.46 -4.59 9.01
C ARG A 171 -16.91 -5.76 8.15
N ASN A 172 -17.89 -5.52 7.29
CA ASN A 172 -18.29 -6.50 6.29
C ASN A 172 -17.35 -6.37 5.08
N THR A 173 -16.41 -7.30 4.99
CA THR A 173 -15.48 -7.41 3.87
C THR A 173 -15.65 -8.76 3.17
N ALA A 174 -15.18 -8.84 1.92
CA ALA A 174 -15.21 -10.07 1.13
C ALA A 174 -13.79 -10.64 0.98
N ARG A 175 -13.67 -11.96 1.02
CA ARG A 175 -12.42 -12.66 0.69
C ARG A 175 -12.01 -12.34 -0.75
N ILE A 176 -10.75 -12.00 -0.98
CA ILE A 176 -10.21 -11.56 -2.26
C ILE A 176 -9.43 -12.68 -2.97
N PHE A 177 -8.58 -13.42 -2.24
CA PHE A 177 -7.78 -14.50 -2.82
C PHE A 177 -8.44 -15.86 -2.56
N VAL A 178 -8.54 -16.69 -3.61
CA VAL A 178 -9.22 -17.99 -3.58
C VAL A 178 -8.24 -19.12 -3.35
#